data_AF-A0A1B0AZ72-F1
#
_entry.id   AF-A0A1B0AZ72-F1
#
_cell.length_a   1.000
_cell.length_b   1.000
_cell.length_c   1.000
_cell.angle_alpha   90.00
_cell.angle_beta   90.00
_cell.angle_gamma   90.00
#
_symmetry.space_group_name_H-M   'P 1'
#
loop_
_entity.id
_entity.type
_entity.pdbx_description
1 polymer ?
#
loop_
_entity_poly.entity_id
_entity_poly.type
_entity_poly.pdbx_seq_one_letter_code
_entity_poly.pdbx_strand_id
1 'polypeptide(L)'
;MGFLKLVPAHYKGPSICVLPKIADFLLFNDCRCILVKMTGLRFAWFYITVLLILTSFVAARRHNLKILGLFPHPGISHFHFFHPIMRSLAERGHEVTVVSHFPDKSPPVGYHDISLGGKETLANTVDLQIFENRRIYNHFVEFFMLHEWGKVACNHTIRSDALTRLMRQDNKFDVILMEQFNTDCMMGVAHLLRAPVIALSSCALMPWHYERMGSPIIPSYIPALFLGQSEEMSLPGRLANWISFHVLKLLYDYYSIPAADAILRYKFGQDMPSVGELAKETALMFVNQHFSLSGPKPLPPSVVELGGVHIQKAKPLDVELQRFLDNAEYGVIFISWGSMIRAETMPAAKRDAIVKAVKRLKQRVIWKWENDSLINKPDNMYISKWLPQRDILCHPKVKIFMTHAGLMGSSEAAYCGTPVIATPIYHESAKAVSYAYKHRPQTALETATWWVEYVAATEGATLLKSHSVHMSRFTYYCLDTYLVLSSVATLSILNCL
;
A
#
# COMPACT_ATOMS: atom_id res chain seq x y z
N MET A 1 -11.39 45.66 -39.52
CA MET A 1 -11.71 44.36 -40.14
C MET A 1 -10.94 43.29 -39.39
N GLY A 2 -11.49 42.35 -38.64
CA GLY A 2 -12.87 41.91 -38.47
C GLY A 2 -12.78 40.45 -38.00
N PHE A 3 -12.85 40.24 -36.68
CA PHE A 3 -12.82 38.95 -36.01
C PHE A 3 -13.89 37.99 -36.55
N LEU A 4 -13.51 36.78 -36.95
CA LEU A 4 -14.47 35.67 -37.10
C LEU A 4 -14.50 34.84 -35.81
N LYS A 5 -15.57 35.05 -35.05
CA LYS A 5 -16.08 34.16 -34.00
C LYS A 5 -16.78 32.99 -34.67
N LEU A 6 -16.46 31.76 -34.26
CA LEU A 6 -17.38 30.62 -34.36
C LEU A 6 -17.62 30.06 -32.96
N VAL A 7 -18.91 29.92 -32.67
CA VAL A 7 -19.57 29.73 -31.37
C VAL A 7 -19.46 28.27 -30.90
N PRO A 8 -19.37 28.00 -29.59
CA PRO A 8 -19.35 26.63 -29.07
C PRO A 8 -20.74 25.98 -29.08
N ALA A 9 -20.80 24.71 -29.49
CA ALA A 9 -22.00 23.88 -29.44
C ALA A 9 -22.34 23.53 -27.97
N HIS A 10 -23.45 24.08 -27.48
CA HIS A 10 -24.06 23.71 -26.20
C HIS A 10 -24.75 22.34 -26.32
N TYR A 11 -24.20 21.34 -25.64
CA TYR A 11 -24.90 20.08 -25.38
C TYR A 11 -25.87 20.30 -24.20
N LYS A 12 -27.18 20.33 -24.48
CA LYS A 12 -28.25 20.46 -23.48
C LYS A 12 -28.53 19.08 -22.86
N GLY A 13 -28.52 19.00 -21.54
CA GLY A 13 -28.95 17.82 -20.78
C GLY A 13 -30.45 17.51 -20.95
N PRO A 14 -30.89 16.28 -20.63
CA PRO A 14 -32.29 15.89 -20.79
C PRO A 14 -33.17 16.61 -19.77
N SER A 15 -34.18 17.29 -20.31
CA SER A 15 -35.19 18.04 -19.56
C SER A 15 -36.26 17.08 -19.03
N ILE A 16 -36.67 17.35 -17.81
CA ILE A 16 -37.72 16.71 -17.02
C ILE A 16 -39.05 16.68 -17.80
N CYS A 17 -39.62 15.50 -18.02
CA CYS A 17 -41.01 15.34 -18.47
C CYS A 17 -41.97 15.73 -17.34
N VAL A 18 -42.61 16.87 -17.50
CA VAL A 18 -43.74 17.32 -16.68
C VAL A 18 -45.03 16.77 -17.30
N LEU A 19 -45.77 15.98 -16.52
CA LEU A 19 -47.10 15.47 -16.83
C LEU A 19 -48.11 16.59 -17.15
N PRO A 20 -48.93 16.49 -18.22
CA PRO A 20 -50.10 17.33 -18.38
C PRO A 20 -51.30 16.77 -17.61
N LYS A 21 -52.02 17.68 -16.95
CA LYS A 21 -53.39 17.48 -16.45
C LYS A 21 -54.29 17.03 -17.60
N ILE A 22 -55.00 15.91 -17.42
CA ILE A 22 -56.15 15.53 -18.25
C ILE A 22 -57.35 15.40 -17.30
N ALA A 23 -58.14 16.46 -17.25
CA ALA A 23 -59.56 16.40 -16.96
C ALA A 23 -60.29 16.35 -18.32
N ASP A 24 -61.48 15.74 -18.31
CA ASP A 24 -62.44 15.67 -19.41
C ASP A 24 -62.18 14.60 -20.48
N PHE A 25 -62.69 13.40 -20.22
CA PHE A 25 -63.59 12.72 -21.17
C PHE A 25 -64.37 11.62 -20.42
N LEU A 26 -65.57 11.98 -19.96
CA LEU A 26 -66.61 11.02 -19.58
C LEU A 26 -67.37 10.58 -20.84
N LEU A 27 -67.92 9.37 -20.76
CA LEU A 27 -68.90 8.73 -21.64
C LEU A 27 -68.32 7.82 -22.74
N PHE A 28 -67.97 6.60 -22.35
CA PHE A 28 -68.44 5.42 -23.08
C PHE A 28 -68.90 4.35 -22.08
N ASN A 29 -70.18 4.03 -22.18
CA ASN A 29 -70.86 2.94 -21.49
C ASN A 29 -70.33 1.57 -21.93
N ASP A 30 -70.48 0.61 -21.03
CA ASP A 30 -70.42 -0.84 -21.25
C ASP A 30 -69.04 -1.50 -21.40
N CYS A 31 -68.40 -1.73 -20.26
CA CYS A 31 -67.81 -3.05 -19.96
C CYS A 31 -67.85 -3.32 -18.45
N ARG A 32 -68.46 -4.44 -18.08
CA ARG A 32 -68.62 -4.90 -16.70
C ARG A 32 -67.26 -4.92 -15.99
N CYS A 33 -67.03 -3.99 -15.07
CA CYS A 33 -66.00 -4.13 -14.06
C CYS A 33 -66.36 -5.31 -13.15
N ILE A 34 -65.58 -6.39 -13.22
CA ILE A 34 -65.37 -7.26 -12.06
C ILE A 34 -64.58 -6.41 -11.06
N LEU A 35 -65.30 -5.57 -10.33
CA LEU A 35 -64.75 -4.75 -9.25
C LEU A 35 -64.62 -5.69 -8.04
N VAL A 36 -63.51 -6.44 -7.99
CA VAL A 36 -63.12 -7.08 -6.74
C VAL A 36 -62.87 -5.93 -5.75
N LYS A 37 -63.82 -5.71 -4.84
CA LYS A 37 -63.64 -4.85 -3.66
C LYS A 37 -62.50 -5.44 -2.82
N MET A 38 -61.27 -5.12 -3.18
CA MET A 38 -60.11 -5.33 -2.33
C MET A 38 -60.07 -4.16 -1.35
N THR A 39 -60.58 -4.40 -0.14
CA THR A 39 -60.51 -3.50 1.03
C THR A 39 -59.13 -2.86 1.14
N GLY A 40 -59.03 -1.57 1.52
CA GLY A 40 -57.77 -0.79 1.57
C GLY A 40 -56.59 -1.47 2.28
N LEU A 41 -56.87 -2.42 3.19
CA LEU A 41 -55.87 -3.30 3.79
C LEU A 41 -55.03 -4.06 2.72
N ARG A 42 -55.66 -4.60 1.68
CA ARG A 42 -55.00 -5.40 0.63
C ARG A 42 -54.09 -4.55 -0.27
N PHE A 43 -54.40 -3.28 -0.45
CA PHE A 43 -53.56 -2.31 -1.15
C PHE A 43 -52.29 -2.00 -0.33
N ALA A 44 -52.43 -1.78 0.98
CA ALA A 44 -51.30 -1.62 1.88
C ALA A 44 -50.39 -2.86 1.92
N TRP A 45 -50.97 -4.07 1.98
CA TRP A 45 -50.21 -5.32 1.90
C TRP A 45 -49.46 -5.47 0.58
N PHE A 46 -50.04 -5.08 -0.56
CA PHE A 46 -49.35 -5.11 -1.85
C PHE A 46 -48.14 -4.18 -1.87
N TYR A 47 -48.28 -2.92 -1.43
CA TYR A 47 -47.15 -1.98 -1.36
C TYR A 47 -46.09 -2.40 -0.35
N ILE A 48 -46.48 -2.90 0.82
CA ILE A 48 -45.55 -3.45 1.82
C ILE A 48 -44.82 -4.65 1.23
N THR A 49 -45.50 -5.54 0.50
CA THR A 49 -44.87 -6.70 -0.13
C THR A 49 -43.91 -6.28 -1.24
N VAL A 50 -44.28 -5.31 -2.08
CA VAL A 50 -43.38 -4.74 -3.11
C VAL A 50 -42.20 -4.02 -2.47
N LEU A 51 -42.40 -3.28 -1.38
CA LEU A 51 -41.31 -2.63 -0.63
C LEU A 51 -40.41 -3.67 0.02
N LEU A 52 -40.95 -4.74 0.61
CA LEU A 52 -40.20 -5.85 1.19
C LEU A 52 -39.41 -6.60 0.11
N ILE A 53 -40.00 -6.85 -1.05
CA ILE A 53 -39.33 -7.44 -2.22
C ILE A 53 -38.23 -6.51 -2.74
N LEU A 54 -38.49 -5.21 -2.86
CA LEU A 54 -37.47 -4.23 -3.28
C LEU A 54 -36.35 -4.12 -2.24
N THR A 55 -36.65 -4.14 -0.94
CA THR A 55 -35.63 -4.16 0.12
C THR A 55 -34.88 -5.48 0.18
N SER A 56 -35.51 -6.62 -0.17
CA SER A 56 -34.83 -7.91 -0.23
C SER A 56 -34.01 -8.07 -1.51
N PHE A 57 -34.37 -7.41 -2.62
CA PHE A 57 -33.54 -7.27 -3.83
C PHE A 57 -32.39 -6.27 -3.64
N VAL A 58 -32.57 -5.19 -2.87
CA VAL A 58 -31.47 -4.29 -2.46
C VAL A 58 -30.58 -4.96 -1.40
N ALA A 59 -31.12 -5.87 -0.60
CA ALA A 59 -30.35 -6.74 0.30
C ALA A 59 -29.75 -7.98 -0.40
N ALA A 60 -30.08 -8.23 -1.68
CA ALA A 60 -29.56 -9.38 -2.40
C ALA A 60 -28.16 -9.10 -2.94
N ARG A 61 -27.21 -9.90 -2.45
CA ARG A 61 -25.77 -10.02 -2.77
C ARG A 61 -24.83 -9.04 -2.06
N ARG A 62 -24.85 -8.99 -0.73
CA ARG A 62 -23.55 -9.01 -0.04
C ARG A 62 -22.97 -10.42 -0.21
N HIS A 63 -22.09 -10.60 -1.18
CA HIS A 63 -21.28 -11.82 -1.22
C HIS A 63 -20.38 -11.80 0.02
N ASN A 64 -20.69 -12.64 1.01
CA ASN A 64 -19.80 -12.85 2.15
C ASN A 64 -18.59 -13.65 1.66
N LEU A 65 -17.63 -12.95 1.07
CA LEU A 65 -16.37 -13.53 0.60
C LEU A 65 -15.60 -14.13 1.78
N LYS A 66 -14.98 -15.28 1.55
CA LYS A 66 -13.94 -15.86 2.40
C LYS A 66 -12.59 -15.35 1.93
N ILE A 67 -12.00 -14.47 2.73
CA ILE A 67 -10.77 -13.75 2.40
C ILE A 67 -9.65 -14.21 3.32
N LEU A 68 -8.50 -14.52 2.74
CA LEU A 68 -7.30 -14.88 3.49
C LEU A 68 -6.24 -13.77 3.36
N GLY A 69 -5.75 -13.26 4.48
CA GLY A 69 -4.57 -12.42 4.57
C GLY A 69 -3.32 -13.23 4.96
N LEU A 70 -2.27 -13.22 4.15
CA LEU A 70 -0.99 -13.88 4.42
C LEU A 70 0.13 -12.83 4.57
N PHE A 71 0.51 -12.54 5.82
CA PHE A 71 1.47 -11.48 6.16
C PHE A 71 2.60 -12.01 7.07
N PRO A 72 3.53 -12.82 6.52
CA PRO A 72 4.56 -13.48 7.29
C PRO A 72 5.71 -12.56 7.73
N HIS A 73 5.81 -11.33 7.22
CA HIS A 73 6.92 -10.46 7.61
C HIS A 73 6.71 -9.92 9.04
N PRO A 74 7.70 -10.02 9.95
CA PRO A 74 7.58 -9.54 11.33
C PRO A 74 7.82 -8.01 11.48
N GLY A 75 7.51 -7.23 10.44
CA GLY A 75 7.62 -5.77 10.43
C GLY A 75 6.27 -5.10 10.75
N ILE A 76 6.15 -4.48 11.93
CA ILE A 76 4.89 -3.86 12.37
C ILE A 76 4.42 -2.72 11.45
N SER A 77 5.35 -1.97 10.87
CA SER A 77 5.06 -0.90 9.90
C SER A 77 4.42 -1.45 8.62
N HIS A 78 4.83 -2.63 8.17
CA HIS A 78 4.22 -3.28 7.01
C HIS A 78 2.78 -3.66 7.33
N PHE A 79 2.58 -4.30 8.48
CA PHE A 79 1.25 -4.73 8.88
C PHE A 79 0.30 -3.55 9.12
N HIS A 80 0.77 -2.40 9.61
CA HIS A 80 -0.06 -1.19 9.72
C HIS A 80 -0.62 -0.68 8.38
N PHE A 81 0.01 -1.01 7.25
CA PHE A 81 -0.54 -0.71 5.93
C PHE A 81 -1.60 -1.74 5.49
N PHE A 82 -1.38 -3.03 5.77
CA PHE A 82 -2.29 -4.11 5.37
C PHE A 82 -3.53 -4.21 6.27
N HIS A 83 -3.34 -4.02 7.58
CA HIS A 83 -4.35 -4.25 8.62
C HIS A 83 -5.65 -3.46 8.43
N PRO A 84 -5.65 -2.15 8.09
CA PRO A 84 -6.89 -1.42 7.83
C PRO A 84 -7.69 -2.01 6.67
N ILE A 85 -7.01 -2.53 5.63
CA ILE A 85 -7.67 -3.17 4.48
C ILE A 85 -8.42 -4.41 4.96
N MET A 86 -7.74 -5.28 5.71
CA MET A 86 -8.34 -6.52 6.24
C MET A 86 -9.53 -6.22 7.17
N ARG A 87 -9.40 -5.21 8.04
CA ARG A 87 -10.49 -4.77 8.92
C ARG A 87 -11.70 -4.24 8.15
N SER A 88 -11.48 -3.37 7.17
CA SER A 88 -12.57 -2.81 6.34
C SER A 88 -13.36 -3.90 5.62
N LEU A 89 -12.69 -4.93 5.13
CA LEU A 89 -13.33 -6.07 4.49
C LEU A 89 -14.25 -6.83 5.47
N ALA A 90 -13.77 -7.08 6.70
CA ALA A 90 -14.60 -7.70 7.74
C ALA A 90 -15.77 -6.80 8.18
N GLU A 91 -15.53 -5.49 8.34
CA GLU A 91 -16.57 -4.50 8.69
C GLU A 91 -17.66 -4.39 7.62
N ARG A 92 -17.37 -4.78 6.37
CA ARG A 92 -18.35 -4.89 5.27
C ARG A 92 -19.15 -6.20 5.27
N GLY A 93 -18.78 -7.17 6.10
CA GLY A 93 -19.48 -8.43 6.28
C GLY A 93 -18.79 -9.65 5.65
N HIS A 94 -17.55 -9.51 5.16
CA HIS A 94 -16.77 -10.64 4.68
C HIS A 94 -16.19 -11.46 5.83
N GLU A 95 -15.92 -12.75 5.59
CA GLU A 95 -15.21 -13.62 6.52
C GLU A 95 -13.71 -13.51 6.22
N VAL A 96 -12.96 -12.89 7.14
CA VAL A 96 -11.56 -12.53 6.93
C VAL A 96 -10.69 -13.32 7.90
N THR A 97 -9.85 -14.20 7.38
CA THR A 97 -8.81 -14.89 8.16
C THR A 97 -7.47 -14.23 7.93
N VAL A 98 -6.72 -13.88 8.98
CA VAL A 98 -5.43 -13.18 8.87
C VAL A 98 -4.33 -13.98 9.56
N VAL A 99 -3.32 -14.37 8.80
CA VAL A 99 -2.10 -15.01 9.30
C VAL A 99 -1.01 -13.96 9.43
N SER A 100 -0.62 -13.62 10.66
CA SER A 100 0.41 -12.59 10.92
C SER A 100 1.07 -12.73 12.30
N HIS A 101 2.07 -11.89 12.57
CA HIS A 101 2.69 -11.74 13.90
C HIS A 101 1.92 -10.78 14.82
N PHE A 102 0.88 -10.12 14.32
CA PHE A 102 0.26 -8.95 14.95
C PHE A 102 -1.26 -9.14 15.06
N PRO A 103 -1.73 -9.95 16.02
CA PRO A 103 -3.16 -10.16 16.21
C PRO A 103 -3.87 -8.86 16.59
N ASP A 104 -5.09 -8.69 16.10
CA ASP A 104 -5.94 -7.55 16.42
C ASP A 104 -6.45 -7.65 17.86
N LYS A 105 -6.31 -6.57 18.63
CA LYS A 105 -6.78 -6.52 20.02
C LYS A 105 -8.30 -6.32 20.14
N SER A 106 -8.93 -5.81 19.09
CA SER A 106 -10.36 -5.52 19.02
C SER A 106 -10.88 -5.80 17.59
N PRO A 107 -10.86 -7.08 17.14
CA PRO A 107 -11.27 -7.43 15.79
C PRO A 107 -12.76 -7.16 15.57
N PRO A 108 -13.17 -6.69 14.37
CA PRO A 108 -14.57 -6.63 14.00
C PRO A 108 -15.16 -8.04 13.83
N VAL A 109 -16.49 -8.15 13.77
CA VAL A 109 -17.18 -9.42 13.50
C VAL A 109 -16.71 -9.99 12.16
N GLY A 110 -16.43 -11.29 12.12
CA GLY A 110 -15.95 -11.99 10.91
C GLY A 110 -14.44 -11.90 10.69
N TYR A 111 -13.68 -11.24 11.57
CA TYR A 111 -12.23 -11.19 11.51
C TYR A 111 -11.60 -12.24 12.44
N HIS A 112 -10.78 -13.13 11.88
CA HIS A 112 -10.18 -14.26 12.56
C HIS A 112 -8.65 -14.23 12.45
N ASP A 113 -7.96 -14.00 13.56
CA ASP A 113 -6.49 -14.06 13.59
C ASP A 113 -5.97 -15.48 13.76
N ILE A 114 -4.94 -15.80 12.98
CA ILE A 114 -4.07 -16.95 13.17
C ILE A 114 -2.66 -16.41 13.41
N SER A 115 -2.26 -16.35 14.69
CA SER A 115 -0.95 -15.83 15.05
C SER A 115 0.17 -16.79 14.63
N LEU A 116 1.19 -16.26 13.96
CA LEU A 116 2.44 -16.98 13.67
C LEU A 116 3.31 -17.18 14.92
N GLY A 117 2.99 -16.51 16.03
CA GLY A 117 3.84 -16.50 17.22
C GLY A 117 5.17 -15.78 17.00
N GLY A 118 5.81 -15.31 18.08
CA GLY A 118 7.13 -14.69 18.03
C GLY A 118 7.16 -13.31 18.70
N LYS A 119 8.03 -13.16 19.70
CA LYS A 119 8.39 -11.85 20.27
C LYS A 119 9.38 -11.08 19.40
N GLU A 120 10.00 -11.74 18.41
CA GLU A 120 11.00 -11.17 17.53
C GLU A 120 10.35 -10.36 16.40
N THR A 121 9.91 -9.15 16.75
CA THR A 121 9.52 -8.15 15.77
C THR A 121 10.75 -7.41 15.27
N LEU A 122 10.71 -6.89 14.03
CA LEU A 122 11.77 -6.01 13.50
C LEU A 122 11.74 -4.58 14.09
N ALA A 123 11.01 -4.35 15.18
CA ALA A 123 10.99 -3.07 15.87
C ALA A 123 12.32 -2.81 16.60
N ASN A 124 12.89 -1.62 16.41
CA ASN A 124 14.14 -1.18 17.02
C ASN A 124 15.34 -2.14 16.78
N THR A 125 15.39 -2.83 15.63
CA THR A 125 16.47 -3.79 15.31
C THR A 125 17.62 -3.20 14.50
N VAL A 126 17.45 -2.00 13.93
CA VAL A 126 18.46 -1.37 13.06
C VAL A 126 19.21 -0.29 13.83
N ASP A 127 20.53 -0.43 13.89
CA ASP A 127 21.40 0.56 14.50
C ASP A 127 21.61 1.76 13.55
N LEU A 128 21.43 2.99 14.06
CA LEU A 128 21.69 4.21 13.30
C LEU A 128 23.14 4.30 12.80
N GLN A 129 24.10 3.68 13.50
CA GLN A 129 25.52 3.71 13.15
C GLN A 129 25.83 3.07 11.79
N ILE A 130 24.97 2.14 11.32
CA ILE A 130 25.09 1.52 9.99
C ILE A 130 25.06 2.57 8.87
N PHE A 131 24.39 3.70 9.12
CA PHE A 131 24.21 4.77 8.14
C PHE A 131 25.31 5.86 8.18
N GLU A 132 26.23 5.83 9.15
CA GLU A 132 27.29 6.85 9.28
C GLU A 132 28.27 6.81 8.09
N ASN A 133 28.57 5.63 7.56
CA ASN A 133 29.52 5.42 6.48
C ASN A 133 28.85 4.76 5.27
N ARG A 134 27.72 5.33 4.81
CA ARG A 134 26.98 4.79 3.66
C ARG A 134 27.78 4.93 2.37
N ARG A 135 28.20 3.81 1.78
CA ARG A 135 28.87 3.75 0.47
C ARG A 135 27.84 3.44 -0.63
N ILE A 136 28.17 3.79 -1.87
CA ILE A 136 27.25 3.63 -3.00
C ILE A 136 26.80 2.18 -3.19
N TYR A 137 27.59 1.18 -2.83
CA TYR A 137 27.26 -0.25 -2.98
C TYR A 137 26.52 -0.86 -1.77
N ASN A 138 26.30 -0.11 -0.68
CA ASN A 138 25.69 -0.67 0.53
C ASN A 138 24.26 -1.19 0.30
N HIS A 139 23.54 -0.66 -0.68
CA HIS A 139 22.21 -1.16 -1.05
C HIS A 139 22.23 -2.62 -1.55
N PHE A 140 23.35 -3.12 -2.08
CA PHE A 140 23.51 -4.54 -2.39
C PHE A 140 23.70 -5.39 -1.13
N VAL A 141 24.31 -4.84 -0.07
CA VAL A 141 24.39 -5.52 1.23
C VAL A 141 23.02 -5.55 1.90
N GLU A 142 22.27 -4.45 1.79
CA GLU A 142 20.87 -4.36 2.26
C GLU A 142 19.97 -5.40 1.59
N PHE A 143 20.21 -5.71 0.30
CA PHE A 143 19.54 -6.83 -0.36
C PHE A 143 19.79 -8.17 0.36
N PHE A 144 21.03 -8.51 0.71
CA PHE A 144 21.33 -9.78 1.38
C PHE A 144 20.71 -9.84 2.79
N MET A 145 20.61 -8.71 3.49
CA MET A 145 19.85 -8.65 4.76
C MET A 145 18.37 -8.96 4.54
N LEU A 146 17.74 -8.35 3.52
CA LEU A 146 16.35 -8.62 3.17
C LEU A 146 16.13 -10.07 2.74
N HIS A 147 17.07 -10.62 1.98
CA HIS A 147 17.07 -12.02 1.55
C HIS A 147 17.05 -12.97 2.75
N GLU A 148 17.95 -12.77 3.72
CA GLU A 148 17.98 -13.60 4.93
C GLU A 148 16.70 -13.44 5.77
N TRP A 149 16.18 -12.22 5.94
CA TRP A 149 14.88 -12.03 6.60
C TRP A 149 13.73 -12.72 5.87
N GLY A 150 13.74 -12.72 4.53
CA GLY A 150 12.73 -13.40 3.71
C GLY A 150 12.80 -14.91 3.88
N LYS A 151 14.01 -15.49 3.87
CA LYS A 151 14.24 -16.91 4.15
C LYS A 151 13.76 -17.31 5.53
N VAL A 152 14.12 -16.55 6.56
CA VAL A 152 13.71 -16.83 7.95
C VAL A 152 12.19 -16.76 8.08
N ALA A 153 11.56 -15.70 7.56
CA ALA A 153 10.10 -15.55 7.62
C ALA A 153 9.35 -16.66 6.86
N CYS A 154 9.83 -17.02 5.67
CA CYS A 154 9.31 -18.16 4.90
C CYS A 154 9.43 -19.46 5.70
N ASN A 155 10.63 -19.79 6.17
CA ASN A 155 10.89 -21.02 6.89
C ASN A 155 10.06 -21.14 8.19
N HIS A 156 9.97 -20.05 8.95
CA HIS A 156 9.16 -19.97 10.16
C HIS A 156 7.69 -20.23 9.87
N THR A 157 7.14 -19.55 8.84
CA THR A 157 5.73 -19.66 8.47
C THR A 157 5.39 -21.06 7.94
N ILE A 158 6.20 -21.60 7.03
CA ILE A 158 5.97 -22.92 6.41
C ILE A 158 6.03 -24.07 7.43
N ARG A 159 6.79 -23.90 8.52
CA ARG A 159 6.90 -24.88 9.62
C ARG A 159 5.94 -24.64 10.77
N SER A 160 5.17 -23.56 10.75
CA SER A 160 4.29 -23.18 11.85
C SER A 160 3.06 -24.09 12.00
N ASP A 161 2.61 -24.27 13.24
CA ASP A 161 1.31 -24.86 13.53
C ASP A 161 0.17 -24.00 12.98
N ALA A 162 0.37 -22.69 12.92
CA ALA A 162 -0.56 -21.73 12.33
C ALA A 162 -0.90 -22.08 10.87
N LEU A 163 0.12 -22.26 10.02
CA LEU A 163 -0.09 -22.68 8.64
C LEU A 163 -0.68 -24.09 8.57
N THR A 164 -0.22 -25.01 9.43
CA THR A 164 -0.76 -26.37 9.46
C THR A 164 -2.26 -26.38 9.80
N ARG A 165 -2.72 -25.53 10.72
CA ARG A 165 -4.14 -25.36 11.05
C ARG A 165 -4.92 -24.76 9.90
N LEU A 166 -4.40 -23.71 9.27
CA LEU A 166 -5.01 -23.09 8.10
C LEU A 166 -5.23 -24.12 6.98
N MET A 167 -4.21 -24.92 6.67
CA MET A 167 -4.24 -25.91 5.59
C MET A 167 -5.11 -27.14 5.90
N ARG A 168 -5.45 -27.39 7.17
CA ARG A 168 -6.31 -28.52 7.59
C ARG A 168 -7.79 -28.17 7.56
N GLN A 169 -8.13 -26.89 7.69
CA GLN A 169 -9.49 -26.47 7.50
C GLN A 169 -9.81 -26.63 6.01
N ASP A 170 -10.90 -27.31 5.67
CA ASP A 170 -11.42 -27.40 4.31
C ASP A 170 -12.03 -26.04 3.91
N ASN A 171 -11.17 -25.03 3.91
CA ASN A 171 -11.49 -23.63 3.70
C ASN A 171 -11.11 -23.28 2.27
N LYS A 172 -12.12 -23.25 1.40
CA LYS A 172 -12.00 -22.59 0.11
C LYS A 172 -12.08 -21.08 0.31
N PHE A 173 -11.04 -20.37 -0.10
CA PHE A 173 -11.00 -18.91 -0.08
C PHE A 173 -11.34 -18.37 -1.48
N ASP A 174 -12.05 -17.25 -1.52
CA ASP A 174 -12.42 -16.56 -2.76
C ASP A 174 -11.27 -15.69 -3.28
N VAL A 175 -10.46 -15.13 -2.37
CA VAL A 175 -9.30 -14.29 -2.70
C VAL A 175 -8.28 -14.29 -1.56
N ILE A 176 -6.99 -14.23 -1.92
CA ILE A 176 -5.87 -14.13 -0.99
C ILE A 176 -5.22 -12.75 -1.13
N LEU A 177 -5.14 -12.01 -0.03
CA LEU A 177 -4.31 -10.82 0.11
C LEU A 177 -2.98 -11.23 0.71
N MET A 178 -1.88 -10.97 0.02
CA MET A 178 -0.57 -11.49 0.40
C MET A 178 0.51 -10.42 0.34
N GLU A 179 1.33 -10.33 1.38
CA GLU A 179 2.52 -9.49 1.31
C GLU A 179 3.52 -10.01 0.27
N GLN A 180 3.90 -9.14 -0.65
CA GLN A 180 5.01 -9.35 -1.58
C GLN A 180 6.05 -8.24 -1.37
N PHE A 181 7.15 -8.62 -0.72
CA PHE A 181 8.24 -7.71 -0.34
C PHE A 181 9.60 -8.35 -0.60
N ASN A 182 10.14 -9.10 0.35
CA ASN A 182 11.49 -9.69 0.29
C ASN A 182 11.50 -11.20 -0.04
N THR A 183 10.33 -11.84 -0.11
CA THR A 183 10.15 -13.22 -0.53
C THR A 183 8.75 -13.42 -1.12
N ASP A 184 8.61 -14.30 -2.11
CA ASP A 184 7.32 -14.72 -2.68
C ASP A 184 6.90 -16.11 -2.16
N CYS A 185 7.53 -16.61 -1.08
CA CYS A 185 7.31 -17.95 -0.54
C CYS A 185 5.83 -18.32 -0.30
N MET A 186 5.00 -17.35 0.11
CA MET A 186 3.56 -17.59 0.33
C MET A 186 2.77 -17.82 -0.97
N MET A 187 3.33 -17.55 -2.15
CA MET A 187 2.72 -17.95 -3.43
C MET A 187 2.58 -19.48 -3.54
N GLY A 188 3.49 -20.25 -2.95
CA GLY A 188 3.36 -21.71 -2.88
C GLY A 188 2.13 -22.14 -2.07
N VAL A 189 1.86 -21.46 -0.96
CA VAL A 189 0.65 -21.70 -0.15
C VAL A 189 -0.60 -21.32 -0.94
N ALA A 190 -0.59 -20.15 -1.60
CA ALA A 190 -1.70 -19.71 -2.44
C ALA A 190 -2.00 -20.70 -3.59
N HIS A 191 -0.96 -21.26 -4.20
CA HIS A 191 -1.10 -22.30 -5.23
C HIS A 191 -1.83 -23.55 -4.70
N LEU A 192 -1.49 -24.01 -3.50
CA LEU A 192 -2.14 -25.16 -2.87
C LEU A 192 -3.61 -24.86 -2.52
N LEU A 193 -3.92 -23.63 -2.12
CA LEU A 193 -5.28 -23.18 -1.80
C LEU A 193 -6.13 -22.84 -3.04
N ARG A 194 -5.52 -22.72 -4.22
CA ARG A 194 -6.18 -22.49 -5.52
C ARG A 194 -7.11 -21.27 -5.53
N ALA A 195 -6.66 -20.17 -4.94
CA ALA A 195 -7.39 -18.91 -4.91
C ALA A 195 -6.59 -17.77 -5.57
N PRO A 196 -7.26 -16.81 -6.24
CA PRO A 196 -6.58 -15.68 -6.87
C PRO A 196 -5.87 -14.81 -5.82
N VAL A 197 -4.74 -14.23 -6.22
CA VAL A 197 -3.87 -13.46 -5.35
C VAL A 197 -3.92 -11.97 -5.70
N ILE A 198 -4.14 -11.16 -4.67
CA ILE A 198 -3.82 -9.74 -4.64
C ILE A 198 -2.56 -9.56 -3.80
N ALA A 199 -1.50 -9.07 -4.42
CA ALA A 199 -0.27 -8.74 -3.74
C ALA A 199 -0.35 -7.39 -3.02
N LEU A 200 0.31 -7.27 -1.88
CA LEU A 200 0.44 -6.03 -1.13
C LEU A 200 1.92 -5.74 -0.92
N SER A 201 2.38 -4.60 -1.44
CA SER A 201 3.70 -4.06 -1.15
C SER A 201 3.57 -2.94 -0.13
N SER A 202 4.24 -3.12 1.02
CA SER A 202 4.30 -2.11 2.08
C SER A 202 5.11 -0.85 1.72
N CYS A 203 5.79 -0.88 0.57
CA CYS A 203 6.61 0.20 0.04
C CYS A 203 6.37 0.41 -1.46
N ALA A 204 7.30 1.11 -2.12
CA ALA A 204 7.35 1.19 -3.58
C ALA A 204 7.52 -0.19 -4.23
N LEU A 205 7.23 -0.28 -5.54
CA LEU A 205 7.62 -1.46 -6.31
C LEU A 205 9.13 -1.70 -6.19
N MET A 206 9.49 -2.91 -5.76
CA MET A 206 10.85 -3.40 -5.76
C MET A 206 11.32 -3.69 -7.19
N PRO A 207 12.63 -3.69 -7.48
CA PRO A 207 13.14 -4.01 -8.82
C PRO A 207 12.64 -5.34 -9.40
N TRP A 208 12.35 -6.34 -8.55
CA TRP A 208 11.80 -7.64 -8.94
C TRP A 208 10.27 -7.68 -9.12
N HIS A 209 9.54 -6.59 -8.87
CA HIS A 209 8.07 -6.53 -9.06
C HIS A 209 7.66 -6.10 -10.47
N TYR A 210 8.47 -5.31 -11.16
CA TYR A 210 8.06 -4.63 -12.39
C TYR A 210 7.69 -5.60 -13.52
N GLU A 211 8.60 -6.51 -13.89
CA GLU A 211 8.36 -7.48 -14.97
C GLU A 211 7.12 -8.35 -14.71
N ARG A 212 6.98 -8.88 -13.48
CA ARG A 212 5.88 -9.78 -13.14
C ARG A 212 4.52 -9.10 -13.06
N MET A 213 4.48 -7.78 -12.85
CA MET A 213 3.26 -6.99 -12.94
C MET A 213 3.05 -6.39 -14.35
N GLY A 214 4.01 -6.58 -15.25
CA GLY A 214 4.01 -5.99 -16.59
C GLY A 214 4.14 -4.47 -16.58
N SER A 215 4.77 -3.92 -15.55
CA SER A 215 5.07 -2.49 -15.45
C SER A 215 6.41 -2.19 -16.12
N PRO A 216 6.51 -1.16 -16.98
CA PRO A 216 7.77 -0.81 -17.63
C PRO A 216 8.83 -0.37 -16.61
N ILE A 217 10.08 -0.77 -16.85
CA ILE A 217 11.24 -0.37 -16.04
C ILE A 217 11.87 0.87 -16.67
N ILE A 218 11.76 2.02 -16.00
CA ILE A 218 12.27 3.31 -16.53
C ILE A 218 13.29 3.93 -15.56
N PRO A 219 14.53 3.40 -15.52
CA PRO A 219 15.54 3.78 -14.54
C PRO A 219 16.19 5.14 -14.86
N SER A 220 15.77 5.83 -15.92
CA SER A 220 16.25 7.17 -16.24
C SER A 220 15.75 8.23 -15.25
N TYR A 221 14.61 8.00 -14.61
CA TYR A 221 14.04 8.89 -13.59
C TYR A 221 13.38 8.16 -12.42
N ILE A 222 13.09 6.85 -12.52
CA ILE A 222 12.58 6.07 -11.39
C ILE A 222 13.77 5.53 -10.60
N PRO A 223 14.04 6.03 -9.38
CA PRO A 223 15.16 5.56 -8.57
C PRO A 223 14.91 4.12 -8.09
N ALA A 224 15.95 3.30 -8.17
CA ALA A 224 15.98 1.99 -7.54
C ALA A 224 15.89 2.16 -6.02
N LEU A 225 15.00 1.38 -5.40
CA LEU A 225 14.86 1.42 -3.95
C LEU A 225 16.21 1.12 -3.29
N PHE A 226 16.52 1.83 -2.18
CA PHE A 226 17.77 1.79 -1.42
C PHE A 226 18.98 2.53 -2.01
N LEU A 227 18.96 2.95 -3.28
CA LEU A 227 20.12 3.68 -3.84
C LEU A 227 20.26 5.11 -3.29
N GLY A 228 19.14 5.74 -2.90
CA GLY A 228 19.13 7.10 -2.34
C GLY A 228 19.26 8.22 -3.38
N GLN A 229 18.91 7.94 -4.65
CA GLN A 229 18.81 8.94 -5.71
C GLN A 229 17.39 9.54 -5.76
N SER A 230 17.27 10.78 -6.23
CA SER A 230 15.99 11.38 -6.61
C SER A 230 15.64 11.07 -8.08
N GLU A 231 14.49 11.54 -8.55
CA GLU A 231 14.14 11.52 -9.97
C GLU A 231 15.06 12.38 -10.86
N GLU A 232 15.70 13.39 -10.26
CA GLU A 232 16.67 14.25 -10.93
C GLU A 232 18.09 13.65 -10.83
N MET A 233 18.48 12.90 -11.86
CA MET A 233 19.79 12.25 -11.92
C MET A 233 20.66 12.79 -13.05
N SER A 234 21.93 13.06 -12.73
CA SER A 234 22.99 13.25 -13.73
C SER A 234 23.23 11.96 -14.53
N LEU A 235 24.00 12.03 -15.63
CA LEU A 235 24.29 10.82 -16.42
C LEU A 235 24.95 9.69 -15.60
N PRO A 236 25.98 9.95 -14.76
CA PRO A 236 26.51 8.92 -13.85
C PRO A 236 25.46 8.40 -12.85
N GLY A 237 24.59 9.28 -12.35
CA GLY A 237 23.49 8.90 -11.46
C GLY A 237 22.52 7.93 -12.14
N ARG A 238 22.12 8.22 -13.38
CA ARG A 238 21.25 7.32 -14.18
C ARG A 238 21.92 5.99 -14.49
N LEU A 239 23.22 5.99 -14.78
CA LEU A 239 23.98 4.75 -15.00
C LEU A 239 24.02 3.90 -13.73
N ALA A 240 24.37 4.50 -12.59
CA ALA A 240 24.36 3.82 -11.30
C ALA A 240 22.97 3.26 -10.97
N ASN A 241 21.92 4.06 -11.20
CA ASN A 241 20.53 3.66 -10.98
C ASN A 241 20.10 2.49 -11.86
N TRP A 242 20.45 2.53 -13.15
CA TRP A 242 20.24 1.44 -14.08
C TRP A 242 20.93 0.15 -13.59
N ILE A 243 22.22 0.24 -13.21
CA ILE A 243 22.98 -0.91 -12.69
C ILE A 243 22.30 -1.47 -11.44
N SER A 244 21.98 -0.62 -10.46
CA SER A 244 21.34 -1.02 -9.21
C SER A 244 20.03 -1.74 -9.45
N PHE A 245 19.18 -1.22 -10.32
CA PHE A 245 17.88 -1.82 -10.62
C PHE A 245 18.02 -3.25 -11.16
N HIS A 246 18.87 -3.43 -12.18
CA HIS A 246 19.02 -4.72 -12.84
C HIS A 246 19.80 -5.72 -11.97
N VAL A 247 20.84 -5.27 -11.25
CA VAL A 247 21.60 -6.13 -10.34
C VAL A 247 20.72 -6.60 -9.17
N LEU A 248 19.95 -5.71 -8.53
CA LEU A 248 19.05 -6.11 -7.44
C LEU A 248 18.00 -7.13 -7.90
N LYS A 249 17.48 -6.95 -9.12
CA LYS A 249 16.59 -7.93 -9.73
C LYS A 249 17.30 -9.28 -9.95
N LEU A 250 18.48 -9.29 -10.55
CA LEU A 250 19.25 -10.52 -10.77
C LEU A 250 19.55 -11.21 -9.44
N LEU A 251 19.95 -10.46 -8.42
CA LEU A 251 20.16 -11.00 -7.09
C LEU A 251 18.89 -11.66 -6.53
N TYR A 252 17.71 -11.06 -6.71
CA TYR A 252 16.45 -11.67 -6.32
C TYR A 252 16.18 -12.99 -7.05
N ASP A 253 16.38 -13.00 -8.37
CA ASP A 253 16.18 -14.17 -9.22
C ASP A 253 17.13 -15.33 -8.87
N TYR A 254 18.39 -15.04 -8.53
CA TYR A 254 19.41 -16.07 -8.27
C TYR A 254 19.53 -16.49 -6.81
N TYR A 255 19.10 -15.66 -5.86
CA TYR A 255 19.18 -15.98 -4.42
C TYR A 255 17.81 -16.21 -3.79
N SER A 256 16.91 -15.24 -3.89
CA SER A 256 15.63 -15.27 -3.15
C SER A 256 14.63 -16.29 -3.70
N ILE A 257 14.49 -16.39 -5.03
CA ILE A 257 13.59 -17.39 -5.66
C ILE A 257 14.06 -18.82 -5.33
N PRO A 258 15.33 -19.23 -5.60
CA PRO A 258 15.77 -20.59 -5.32
C PRO A 258 15.69 -20.97 -3.84
N ALA A 259 15.94 -20.02 -2.93
CA ALA A 259 15.84 -20.26 -1.50
C ALA A 259 14.38 -20.55 -1.06
N ALA A 260 13.41 -19.79 -1.59
CA ALA A 260 12.00 -20.04 -1.33
C ALA A 260 11.53 -21.36 -1.95
N ASP A 261 11.95 -21.66 -3.18
CA ASP A 261 11.66 -22.92 -3.87
C ASP A 261 12.15 -24.13 -3.09
N ALA A 262 13.38 -24.06 -2.56
CA ALA A 262 13.96 -25.14 -1.77
C ALA A 262 13.15 -25.42 -0.49
N ILE A 263 12.73 -24.36 0.22
CA ILE A 263 11.93 -24.49 1.45
C ILE A 263 10.56 -25.11 1.14
N LEU A 264 9.90 -24.64 0.08
CA LEU A 264 8.57 -25.14 -0.31
C LEU A 264 8.64 -26.58 -0.81
N ARG A 265 9.59 -26.94 -1.68
CA ARG A 265 9.75 -28.30 -2.18
C ARG A 265 10.12 -29.28 -1.09
N TYR A 266 10.92 -28.85 -0.11
CA TYR A 266 11.21 -29.66 1.06
C TYR A 266 9.95 -29.97 1.88
N LYS A 267 9.02 -29.01 2.02
CA LYS A 267 7.80 -29.19 2.81
C LYS A 267 6.67 -29.90 2.05
N PHE A 268 6.44 -29.54 0.79
CA PHE A 268 5.25 -29.91 0.03
C PHE A 268 5.51 -30.88 -1.13
N GLY A 269 6.78 -31.21 -1.40
CA GLY A 269 7.18 -32.14 -2.45
C GLY A 269 7.83 -31.46 -3.65
N GLN A 270 8.59 -32.24 -4.43
CA GLN A 270 9.41 -31.73 -5.54
C GLN A 270 8.59 -31.16 -6.71
N ASP A 271 7.32 -31.55 -6.83
CA ASP A 271 6.41 -31.06 -7.89
C ASP A 271 5.94 -29.62 -7.67
N MET A 272 6.26 -28.99 -6.52
CA MET A 272 5.93 -27.59 -6.27
C MET A 272 6.59 -26.68 -7.33
N PRO A 273 5.79 -25.89 -8.09
CA PRO A 273 6.31 -24.92 -9.05
C PRO A 273 7.18 -23.87 -8.38
N SER A 274 8.07 -23.26 -9.18
CA SER A 274 8.90 -22.14 -8.70
C SER A 274 8.03 -20.95 -8.30
N VAL A 275 8.36 -20.30 -7.18
CA VAL A 275 7.69 -19.06 -6.76
C VAL A 275 7.85 -17.94 -7.78
N GLY A 276 8.91 -17.96 -8.59
CA GLY A 276 9.11 -16.99 -9.67
C GLY A 276 8.05 -17.13 -10.78
N GLU A 277 7.60 -18.34 -11.06
CA GLU A 277 6.50 -18.60 -12.00
C GLU A 277 5.15 -18.32 -11.35
N LEU A 278 4.95 -18.76 -10.10
CA LEU A 278 3.71 -18.50 -9.37
C LEU A 278 3.45 -17.01 -9.21
N ALA A 279 4.48 -16.20 -8.95
CA ALA A 279 4.33 -14.76 -8.77
C ALA A 279 3.76 -14.03 -10.01
N LYS A 280 3.90 -14.61 -11.22
CA LYS A 280 3.28 -14.10 -12.46
C LYS A 280 1.75 -14.24 -12.46
N GLU A 281 1.20 -15.09 -11.59
CA GLU A 281 -0.25 -15.28 -11.42
C GLU A 281 -0.89 -14.28 -10.44
N THR A 282 -0.12 -13.28 -10.00
CA THR A 282 -0.66 -12.15 -9.23
C THR A 282 -1.66 -11.37 -10.09
N ALA A 283 -2.92 -11.31 -9.65
CA ALA A 283 -3.99 -10.62 -10.37
C ALA A 283 -3.86 -9.09 -10.29
N LEU A 284 -3.49 -8.61 -9.11
CA LEU A 284 -3.41 -7.20 -8.78
C LEU A 284 -2.35 -6.97 -7.70
N MET A 285 -1.69 -5.81 -7.70
CA MET A 285 -0.77 -5.40 -6.65
C MET A 285 -1.16 -4.04 -6.08
N PHE A 286 -1.44 -4.01 -4.77
CA PHE A 286 -1.55 -2.80 -3.98
C PHE A 286 -0.18 -2.33 -3.53
N VAL A 287 0.12 -1.05 -3.75
CA VAL A 287 1.40 -0.45 -3.43
C VAL A 287 1.20 0.70 -2.46
N ASN A 288 1.97 0.75 -1.37
CA ASN A 288 1.91 1.84 -0.39
C ASN A 288 2.62 3.10 -0.93
N GLN A 289 2.17 3.63 -2.07
CA GLN A 289 2.65 4.87 -2.65
C GLN A 289 1.50 5.72 -3.14
N HIS A 290 1.78 7.00 -3.35
CA HIS A 290 0.87 7.91 -4.03
C HIS A 290 1.75 8.84 -4.88
N PHE A 291 1.44 8.96 -6.17
CA PHE A 291 2.19 9.79 -7.12
C PHE A 291 2.46 11.22 -6.64
N SER A 292 1.61 11.80 -5.77
CA SER A 292 1.85 13.15 -5.23
C SER A 292 3.02 13.24 -4.27
N LEU A 293 3.43 12.13 -3.65
CA LEU A 293 4.59 12.06 -2.77
C LEU A 293 5.82 11.49 -3.51
N SER A 294 5.63 10.49 -4.37
CA SER A 294 6.74 9.74 -4.97
C SER A 294 6.98 10.02 -6.46
N GLY A 295 6.35 11.06 -6.99
CA GLY A 295 6.34 11.37 -8.42
C GLY A 295 5.42 10.45 -9.24
N PRO A 296 4.89 10.94 -10.38
CA PRO A 296 4.08 10.13 -11.29
C PRO A 296 4.92 9.08 -12.03
N LYS A 297 4.35 7.89 -12.24
CA LYS A 297 4.99 6.77 -12.95
C LYS A 297 3.96 6.06 -13.84
N PRO A 298 4.36 5.52 -15.00
CA PRO A 298 3.49 4.69 -15.81
C PRO A 298 3.30 3.34 -15.13
N LEU A 299 2.10 3.13 -14.59
CA LEU A 299 1.70 1.89 -13.95
C LEU A 299 0.60 1.23 -14.79
N PRO A 300 0.66 -0.10 -14.99
CA PRO A 300 -0.47 -0.82 -15.58
C PRO A 300 -1.66 -0.79 -14.62
N PRO A 301 -2.91 -0.99 -15.12
CA PRO A 301 -4.10 -1.03 -14.27
C PRO A 301 -4.05 -2.10 -13.17
N SER A 302 -3.20 -3.13 -13.33
CA SER A 302 -2.96 -4.17 -12.34
C SER A 302 -2.17 -3.70 -11.10
N VAL A 303 -1.62 -2.48 -11.11
CA VAL A 303 -0.88 -1.88 -9.99
C VAL A 303 -1.64 -0.66 -9.48
N VAL A 304 -2.08 -0.72 -8.23
CA VAL A 304 -2.93 0.31 -7.63
C VAL A 304 -2.23 0.95 -6.44
N GLU A 305 -2.09 2.27 -6.51
CA GLU A 305 -1.49 3.10 -5.46
C GLU A 305 -2.46 3.36 -4.31
N LEU A 306 -2.11 2.87 -3.12
CA LEU A 306 -2.90 2.97 -1.90
C LEU A 306 -2.19 3.75 -0.78
N GLY A 307 -1.28 4.66 -1.13
CA GLY A 307 -0.53 5.47 -0.18
C GLY A 307 -1.44 6.21 0.80
N GLY A 308 -1.20 5.99 2.09
CA GLY A 308 -1.96 6.60 3.18
C GLY A 308 -3.14 5.78 3.72
N VAL A 309 -3.34 4.52 3.32
CA VAL A 309 -4.37 3.64 3.92
C VAL A 309 -4.25 3.54 5.45
N HIS A 310 -3.03 3.55 5.98
CA HIS A 310 -2.77 3.51 7.43
C HIS A 310 -3.24 4.77 8.18
N ILE A 311 -3.55 5.85 7.46
CA ILE A 311 -3.94 7.12 8.05
C ILE A 311 -5.43 7.07 8.41
N GLN A 312 -5.68 6.58 9.61
CA GLN A 312 -7.03 6.44 10.18
C GLN A 312 -7.44 7.68 10.99
N LYS A 313 -8.72 7.72 11.38
CA LYS A 313 -9.31 8.84 12.16
C LYS A 313 -8.51 9.12 13.45
N ALA A 314 -8.52 10.40 13.83
CA ALA A 314 -7.91 10.89 15.06
C ALA A 314 -8.42 10.18 16.32
N LYS A 315 -7.48 9.80 17.18
CA LYS A 315 -7.74 9.30 18.52
C LYS A 315 -7.31 10.38 19.53
N PRO A 316 -8.03 10.54 20.65
CA PRO A 316 -7.60 11.44 21.71
C PRO A 316 -6.19 11.09 22.19
N LEU A 317 -5.36 12.10 22.42
CA LEU A 317 -4.06 11.95 23.05
C LEU A 317 -4.22 11.73 24.55
N ASP A 318 -3.21 11.14 25.19
CA ASP A 318 -3.16 11.09 26.64
C ASP A 318 -3.12 12.51 27.25
N VAL A 319 -3.60 12.66 28.48
CA VAL A 319 -3.82 13.97 29.12
C VAL A 319 -2.51 14.76 29.25
N GLU A 320 -1.40 14.08 29.49
CA GLU A 320 -0.09 14.71 29.68
C GLU A 320 0.45 15.27 28.36
N LEU A 321 0.45 14.45 27.30
CA LEU A 321 0.89 14.81 25.96
C LEU A 321 -0.01 15.89 25.36
N GLN A 322 -1.33 15.78 25.55
CA GLN A 322 -2.28 16.80 25.13
C GLN A 322 -1.98 18.15 25.81
N ARG A 323 -1.80 18.16 27.13
CA ARG A 323 -1.42 19.36 27.89
C ARG A 323 -0.06 19.90 27.45
N PHE A 324 0.89 19.03 27.12
CA PHE A 324 2.21 19.43 26.62
C PHE A 324 2.11 20.15 25.26
N LEU A 325 1.25 19.66 24.36
CA LEU A 325 0.99 20.25 23.05
C LEU A 325 0.19 21.56 23.15
N ASP A 326 -0.88 21.60 23.94
CA ASP A 326 -1.78 22.75 24.03
C ASP A 326 -1.10 23.98 24.63
N ASN A 327 -0.25 23.77 25.65
CA ASN A 327 0.51 24.83 26.30
C ASN A 327 1.76 25.28 25.51
N ALA A 328 1.95 24.80 24.28
CA ALA A 328 3.04 25.22 23.42
C ALA A 328 2.72 26.56 22.73
N GLU A 329 3.03 27.68 23.39
CA GLU A 329 2.82 29.04 22.86
C GLU A 329 3.49 29.24 21.48
N TYR A 330 4.76 28.85 21.38
CA TYR A 330 5.58 28.99 20.17
C TYR A 330 5.45 27.80 19.19
N GLY A 331 4.58 26.84 19.49
CA GLY A 331 4.40 25.60 18.73
C GLY A 331 5.36 24.47 19.12
N VAL A 332 5.22 23.34 18.42
CA VAL A 332 5.90 22.07 18.72
C VAL A 332 6.69 21.56 17.52
N ILE A 333 7.89 21.05 17.79
CA ILE A 333 8.69 20.26 16.85
C ILE A 333 8.58 18.80 17.28
N PHE A 334 8.19 17.93 16.36
CA PHE A 334 8.16 16.49 16.60
C PHE A 334 9.35 15.82 15.91
N ILE A 335 10.01 14.88 16.58
CA ILE A 335 11.21 14.20 16.09
C ILE A 335 11.04 12.68 16.17
N SER A 336 11.24 11.96 15.05
CA SER A 336 11.12 10.49 14.99
C SER A 336 11.98 9.86 13.87
N TRP A 337 12.73 8.81 14.20
CA TRP A 337 13.46 7.96 13.25
C TRP A 337 12.69 6.70 12.83
N GLY A 338 11.37 6.66 13.09
CA GLY A 338 10.52 5.52 12.73
C GLY A 338 10.60 4.38 13.73
N SER A 339 10.11 3.20 13.31
CA SER A 339 9.90 2.04 14.18
C SER A 339 11.09 1.08 14.24
N MET A 340 11.97 1.07 13.24
CA MET A 340 13.07 0.11 13.13
C MET A 340 14.41 0.67 13.59
N ILE A 341 14.67 1.94 13.31
CA ILE A 341 15.94 2.60 13.66
C ILE A 341 15.94 2.98 15.14
N ARG A 342 16.98 2.58 15.86
CA ARG A 342 17.22 3.02 17.24
C ARG A 342 17.86 4.40 17.23
N ALA A 343 17.10 5.43 17.61
CA ALA A 343 17.64 6.78 17.71
C ALA A 343 18.65 6.90 18.87
N GLU A 344 18.53 6.07 19.91
CA GLU A 344 19.44 6.09 21.07
C GLU A 344 20.88 5.65 20.79
N THR A 345 21.13 4.93 19.68
CA THR A 345 22.50 4.56 19.25
C THR A 345 23.23 5.68 18.51
N MET A 346 22.56 6.83 18.33
CA MET A 346 23.15 8.02 17.71
C MET A 346 24.44 8.44 18.42
N PRO A 347 25.52 8.76 17.67
CA PRO A 347 26.76 9.23 18.27
C PRO A 347 26.53 10.40 19.22
N ALA A 348 27.17 10.36 20.39
CA ALA A 348 26.96 11.34 21.46
C ALA A 348 27.10 12.78 20.98
N ALA A 349 28.08 13.08 20.13
CA ALA A 349 28.27 14.41 19.54
C ALA A 349 27.04 14.92 18.76
N LYS A 350 26.37 14.05 17.98
CA LYS A 350 25.16 14.41 17.22
C LYS A 350 23.95 14.58 18.14
N ARG A 351 23.76 13.65 19.08
CA ARG A 351 22.72 13.74 20.12
C ARG A 351 22.85 15.03 20.91
N ASP A 352 24.05 15.34 21.40
CA ASP A 352 24.32 16.52 22.23
C ASP A 352 24.15 17.81 21.43
N ALA A 353 24.49 17.80 20.13
CA ALA A 353 24.20 18.93 19.23
C ALA A 353 22.69 19.19 19.07
N ILE A 354 21.87 18.12 18.90
CA ILE A 354 20.40 18.23 18.86
C ILE A 354 19.88 18.79 20.18
N VAL A 355 20.29 18.21 21.31
CA VAL A 355 19.89 18.66 22.65
C VAL A 355 20.25 20.13 22.88
N LYS A 356 21.48 20.55 22.53
CA LYS A 356 21.95 21.94 22.63
C LYS A 356 21.20 22.88 21.69
N ALA A 357 20.78 22.42 20.51
CA ALA A 357 19.92 23.19 19.62
C ALA A 357 18.53 23.38 20.24
N VAL A 358 17.89 22.30 20.70
CA VAL A 358 16.56 22.33 21.31
C VAL A 358 16.51 23.24 22.54
N LYS A 359 17.53 23.22 23.40
CA LYS A 359 17.61 24.10 24.57
C LYS A 359 17.55 25.60 24.23
N ARG A 360 17.92 25.99 23.00
CA ARG A 360 17.90 27.39 22.53
C ARG A 360 16.58 27.78 21.87
N LEU A 361 15.69 26.82 21.62
CA LEU A 361 14.41 27.05 20.97
C LEU A 361 13.34 27.45 22.00
N LYS A 362 12.44 28.35 21.60
CA LYS A 362 11.24 28.68 22.38
C LYS A 362 10.13 27.63 22.21
N GLN A 363 10.21 26.86 21.12
CA GLN A 363 9.32 25.75 20.82
C GLN A 363 9.50 24.63 21.85
N ARG A 364 8.42 23.89 22.08
CA ARG A 364 8.50 22.59 22.74
C ARG A 364 8.90 21.53 21.73
N VAL A 365 9.57 20.49 22.20
CA VAL A 365 10.05 19.40 21.35
C VAL A 365 9.58 18.08 21.91
N ILE A 366 9.01 17.25 21.04
CA ILE A 366 8.67 15.86 21.35
C ILE A 366 9.64 14.99 20.56
N TRP A 367 10.33 14.09 21.23
CA TRP A 367 11.27 13.16 20.58
C TRP A 367 10.94 11.72 20.93
N LYS A 368 10.63 10.89 19.92
CA LYS A 368 10.57 9.44 20.08
C LYS A 368 11.98 8.93 20.41
N TRP A 369 12.14 8.34 21.59
CA TRP A 369 13.43 7.93 22.15
C TRP A 369 13.29 6.62 22.91
N GLU A 370 14.16 5.65 22.64
CA GLU A 370 13.97 4.28 23.12
C GLU A 370 14.34 4.06 24.61
N ASN A 371 15.08 4.99 25.24
CA ASN A 371 15.45 4.91 26.66
C ASN A 371 14.53 5.76 27.55
N ASP A 372 14.45 5.41 28.84
CA ASP A 372 13.67 6.19 29.84
C ASP A 372 14.32 7.53 30.21
N SER A 373 15.57 7.74 29.81
CA SER A 373 16.31 8.96 30.08
C SER A 373 17.10 9.44 28.86
N LEU A 374 17.33 10.75 28.82
CA LEU A 374 18.18 11.42 27.83
C LEU A 374 19.15 12.33 28.57
N ILE A 375 20.44 12.15 28.31
CA ILE A 375 21.51 12.95 28.92
C ILE A 375 21.30 14.42 28.55
N ASN A 376 21.35 15.31 29.56
CA ASN A 376 21.17 16.76 29.41
C ASN A 376 19.82 17.18 28.79
N LYS A 377 18.76 16.37 28.96
CA LYS A 377 17.41 16.69 28.44
C LYS A 377 16.94 18.07 28.96
N PRO A 378 16.60 19.02 28.07
CA PRO A 378 16.09 20.32 28.50
C PRO A 378 14.61 20.24 28.90
N ASP A 379 14.11 21.25 29.60
CA ASP A 379 12.74 21.29 30.12
C ASP A 379 11.70 21.42 29.01
N ASN A 380 12.05 22.05 27.89
CA ASN A 380 11.19 22.16 26.72
C ASN A 380 11.14 20.89 25.87
N MET A 381 11.73 19.77 26.32
CA MET A 381 11.75 18.50 25.59
C MET A 381 11.00 17.40 26.35
N TYR A 382 10.08 16.74 25.64
CA TYR A 382 9.37 15.53 26.04
C TYR A 382 9.95 14.32 25.28
N ILE A 383 10.21 13.22 25.98
CA ILE A 383 10.69 11.97 25.39
C ILE A 383 9.74 10.82 25.71
N SER A 384 9.56 9.90 24.76
CA SER A 384 8.83 8.66 25.01
C SER A 384 9.24 7.57 24.02
N LYS A 385 9.18 6.32 24.49
CA LYS A 385 9.44 5.11 23.68
C LYS A 385 8.39 4.93 22.59
N TRP A 386 7.14 5.25 22.91
CA TRP A 386 5.99 5.11 22.02
C TRP A 386 5.15 6.38 22.02
N LEU A 387 4.82 6.84 20.82
CA LEU A 387 4.08 8.08 20.60
C LEU A 387 3.01 7.85 19.52
N PRO A 388 1.80 8.39 19.69
CA PRO A 388 0.76 8.37 18.66
C PRO A 388 1.11 9.37 17.55
N GLN A 389 2.07 8.99 16.69
CA GLN A 389 2.73 9.87 15.72
C GLN A 389 1.73 10.65 14.83
N ARG A 390 0.74 9.97 14.23
CA ARG A 390 -0.25 10.63 13.37
C ARG A 390 -1.10 11.66 14.12
N ASP A 391 -1.46 11.37 15.37
CA ASP A 391 -2.23 12.28 16.22
C ASP A 391 -1.43 13.52 16.61
N ILE A 392 -0.15 13.35 16.93
CA ILE A 392 0.78 14.47 17.16
C ILE A 392 0.93 15.29 15.88
N LEU A 393 1.25 14.65 14.75
CA LEU A 393 1.50 15.34 13.48
C LEU A 393 0.33 16.20 13.01
N CYS A 394 -0.90 15.75 13.25
CA CYS A 394 -2.12 16.48 12.86
C CYS A 394 -2.56 17.52 13.90
N HIS A 395 -1.84 17.67 15.02
CA HIS A 395 -2.17 18.67 16.02
C HIS A 395 -1.82 20.09 15.53
N PRO A 396 -2.69 21.10 15.69
CA PRO A 396 -2.49 22.45 15.11
C PRO A 396 -1.25 23.20 15.64
N LYS A 397 -0.75 22.78 16.80
CA LYS A 397 0.47 23.35 17.42
C LYS A 397 1.76 22.75 16.85
N VAL A 398 1.73 21.59 16.18
CA VAL A 398 2.93 21.03 15.55
C VAL A 398 3.27 21.83 14.29
N LYS A 399 4.51 22.31 14.23
CA LYS A 399 5.00 23.18 13.16
C LYS A 399 5.99 22.49 12.25
N ILE A 400 6.75 21.53 12.78
CA ILE A 400 7.82 20.85 12.05
C ILE A 400 7.86 19.39 12.51
N PHE A 401 8.05 18.49 11.54
CA PHE A 401 8.41 17.10 11.76
C PHE A 401 9.84 16.85 11.32
N MET A 402 10.73 16.55 12.25
CA MET A 402 12.09 16.10 11.96
C MET A 402 12.13 14.57 11.87
N THR A 403 12.58 14.02 10.74
CA THR A 403 12.47 12.59 10.48
C THR A 403 13.57 12.04 9.57
N HIS A 404 13.72 10.72 9.54
CA HIS A 404 14.49 9.99 8.54
C HIS A 404 13.79 9.89 7.16
N ALA A 405 12.62 10.52 6.99
CA ALA A 405 11.79 10.48 5.78
C ALA A 405 11.25 9.09 5.39
N GLY A 406 11.04 8.21 6.38
CA GLY A 406 10.35 6.94 6.15
C GLY A 406 8.95 7.12 5.58
N LEU A 407 8.61 6.29 4.59
CA LEU A 407 7.39 6.37 3.77
C LEU A 407 6.09 6.65 4.56
N MET A 408 5.85 5.91 5.65
CA MET A 408 4.64 6.07 6.45
C MET A 408 4.59 7.41 7.18
N GLY A 409 5.69 7.82 7.81
CA GLY A 409 5.79 9.09 8.52
C GLY A 409 5.72 10.28 7.56
N SER A 410 6.33 10.17 6.38
CA SER A 410 6.22 11.17 5.31
C SER A 410 4.79 11.27 4.80
N SER A 411 4.09 10.14 4.61
CA SER A 411 2.67 10.13 4.22
C SER A 411 1.76 10.76 5.29
N GLU A 412 2.02 10.50 6.58
CA GLU A 412 1.28 11.11 7.68
C GLU A 412 1.52 12.63 7.75
N ALA A 413 2.77 13.06 7.63
CA ALA A 413 3.12 14.48 7.61
C ALA A 413 2.49 15.19 6.40
N ALA A 414 2.57 14.56 5.22
CA ALA A 414 1.89 15.04 4.02
C ALA A 414 0.38 15.16 4.27
N TYR A 415 -0.28 14.11 4.77
CA TYR A 415 -1.70 14.16 5.08
C TYR A 415 -2.04 15.28 6.07
N CYS A 416 -1.30 15.42 7.16
CA CYS A 416 -1.52 16.46 8.17
C CYS A 416 -1.14 17.88 7.67
N GLY A 417 -0.39 18.00 6.58
CA GLY A 417 0.12 19.27 6.06
C GLY A 417 1.28 19.82 6.90
N THR A 418 2.03 18.94 7.56
CA THR A 418 3.10 19.27 8.50
C THR A 418 4.43 19.35 7.75
N PRO A 419 5.12 20.51 7.76
CA PRO A 419 6.45 20.65 7.15
C PRO A 419 7.46 19.66 7.71
N VAL A 420 8.31 19.12 6.84
CA VAL A 420 9.30 18.09 7.19
C VAL A 420 10.73 18.64 7.11
N ILE A 421 11.53 18.35 8.13
CA ILE A 421 13.00 18.42 8.06
C ILE A 421 13.51 16.99 8.04
N ALA A 422 14.03 16.56 6.91
CA ALA A 422 14.53 15.21 6.78
C ALA A 422 16.06 15.13 6.92
N THR A 423 16.56 13.99 7.37
CA THR A 423 18.00 13.68 7.39
C THR A 423 18.23 12.46 6.48
N PRO A 424 18.45 12.60 5.15
CA PRO A 424 18.81 13.79 4.35
C PRO A 424 17.65 14.74 4.04
N ILE A 425 17.95 16.02 3.76
CA ILE A 425 16.95 17.10 3.62
C ILE A 425 16.14 16.93 2.33
N TYR A 426 14.83 16.71 2.46
CA TYR A 426 13.84 16.74 1.38
C TYR A 426 13.10 18.08 1.41
N HIS A 427 12.89 18.70 0.25
CA HIS A 427 12.04 19.88 0.09
C HIS A 427 10.81 19.49 -0.75
N GLU A 428 9.70 19.18 -0.08
CA GLU A 428 8.41 19.00 -0.73
C GLU A 428 7.41 20.05 -0.24
N SER A 429 6.51 20.49 -1.12
CA SER A 429 5.38 21.36 -0.75
C SER A 429 4.32 20.55 0.01
N ALA A 430 4.54 20.37 1.32
CA ALA A 430 3.66 19.56 2.19
C ALA A 430 2.16 19.92 2.05
N LYS A 431 1.83 21.19 1.77
CA LYS A 431 0.45 21.64 1.54
C LYS A 431 -0.16 21.09 0.24
N ALA A 432 0.59 21.09 -0.86
CA ALA A 432 0.10 20.58 -2.14
C ALA A 432 -0.08 19.05 -2.08
N VAL A 433 0.87 18.34 -1.47
CA VAL A 433 0.76 16.89 -1.26
C VAL A 433 -0.39 16.56 -0.31
N SER A 434 -0.57 17.34 0.78
CA SER A 434 -1.73 17.21 1.69
C SER A 434 -3.05 17.33 0.96
N TYR A 435 -3.16 18.34 0.10
CA TYR A 435 -4.37 18.57 -0.69
C TYR A 435 -4.67 17.36 -1.56
N ALA A 436 -3.69 16.84 -2.30
CA ALA A 436 -3.87 15.68 -3.17
C ALA A 436 -4.26 14.41 -2.38
N TYR A 437 -3.64 14.17 -1.21
CA TYR A 437 -3.98 13.03 -0.35
C TYR A 437 -5.43 13.09 0.14
N LYS A 438 -5.92 14.29 0.48
CA LYS A 438 -7.27 14.51 1.03
C LYS A 438 -8.37 14.57 -0.04
N HIS A 439 -8.05 14.99 -1.26
CA HIS A 439 -9.03 15.25 -2.33
C HIS A 439 -8.95 14.24 -3.49
N ARG A 440 -8.47 13.04 -3.23
CA ARG A 440 -8.55 11.92 -4.18
C ARG A 440 -10.01 11.51 -4.43
N PRO A 441 -10.37 10.97 -5.62
CA PRO A 441 -11.75 10.63 -5.96
C PRO A 441 -12.42 9.61 -5.03
N GLN A 442 -11.62 8.68 -4.49
CA GLN A 442 -12.04 7.67 -3.52
C GLN A 442 -10.96 7.54 -2.45
N THR A 443 -11.35 7.25 -1.21
CA THR A 443 -10.35 6.99 -0.17
C THR A 443 -9.54 5.74 -0.51
N ALA A 444 -8.29 5.69 -0.05
CA ALA A 444 -7.43 4.54 -0.32
C ALA A 444 -8.05 3.22 0.18
N LEU A 445 -8.81 3.27 1.28
CA LEU A 445 -9.48 2.10 1.85
C LEU A 445 -10.68 1.64 1.02
N GLU A 446 -11.47 2.59 0.50
CA GLU A 446 -12.58 2.27 -0.41
C GLU A 446 -12.06 1.68 -1.72
N THR A 447 -11.03 2.28 -2.30
CA THR A 447 -10.37 1.76 -3.52
C THR A 447 -9.83 0.34 -3.29
N ALA A 448 -9.17 0.09 -2.16
CA ALA A 448 -8.68 -1.24 -1.81
C ALA A 448 -9.83 -2.27 -1.76
N THR A 449 -10.90 -1.91 -1.04
CA THR A 449 -12.04 -2.83 -0.86
C THR A 449 -12.71 -3.15 -2.20
N TRP A 450 -12.95 -2.14 -3.03
CA TRP A 450 -13.57 -2.34 -4.35
C TRP A 450 -12.76 -3.28 -5.24
N TRP A 451 -11.43 -3.11 -5.27
CA TRP A 451 -10.55 -3.98 -6.06
C TRP A 451 -10.52 -5.42 -5.55
N VAL A 452 -10.60 -5.62 -4.23
CA VAL A 452 -10.70 -6.96 -3.63
C VAL A 452 -12.00 -7.65 -4.07
N GLU A 453 -13.12 -6.95 -3.97
CA GLU A 453 -14.43 -7.45 -4.42
C GLU A 453 -14.43 -7.74 -5.93
N TYR A 454 -13.80 -6.87 -6.73
CA TYR A 454 -13.69 -7.03 -8.19
C TYR A 454 -12.86 -8.26 -8.59
N VAL A 455 -11.67 -8.45 -7.98
CA VAL A 455 -10.80 -9.59 -8.28
C VAL A 455 -11.47 -10.91 -7.89
N ALA A 456 -12.17 -10.94 -6.75
CA ALA A 456 -12.95 -12.11 -6.34
C ALA A 456 -14.10 -12.40 -7.33
N ALA A 457 -14.86 -11.38 -7.73
CA ALA A 457 -16.00 -11.52 -8.65
C ALA A 457 -15.59 -11.92 -10.09
N THR A 458 -14.35 -11.61 -10.48
CA THR A 458 -13.80 -11.91 -11.82
C THR A 458 -12.84 -13.10 -11.81
N GLU A 459 -12.74 -13.83 -10.70
CA GLU A 459 -11.87 -14.99 -10.52
C GLU A 459 -10.41 -14.72 -10.92
N GLY A 460 -9.88 -13.55 -10.51
CA GLY A 460 -8.48 -13.19 -10.75
C GLY A 460 -8.25 -12.07 -11.78
N ALA A 461 -9.28 -11.31 -12.17
CA ALA A 461 -9.15 -10.09 -12.97
C ALA A 461 -8.25 -10.23 -14.22
N THR A 462 -8.43 -11.32 -14.97
CA THR A 462 -7.52 -11.75 -16.06
C THR A 462 -7.28 -10.68 -17.13
N LEU A 463 -8.26 -9.78 -17.36
CA LEU A 463 -8.15 -8.67 -18.32
C LEU A 463 -7.17 -7.57 -17.91
N LEU A 464 -6.74 -7.52 -16.65
CA LEU A 464 -5.73 -6.56 -16.17
C LEU A 464 -4.30 -7.06 -16.40
N LYS A 465 -4.13 -8.34 -16.72
CA LYS A 465 -2.81 -8.96 -16.86
C LYS A 465 -2.17 -8.48 -18.17
N SER A 466 -1.02 -7.81 -18.04
CA SER A 466 -0.25 -7.40 -19.21
C SER A 466 0.29 -8.61 -19.96
N HIS A 467 0.28 -8.56 -21.29
CA HIS A 467 0.91 -9.57 -22.13
C HIS A 467 2.42 -9.67 -21.89
N SER A 468 3.04 -8.61 -21.39
CA SER A 468 4.49 -8.57 -21.12
C SER A 468 4.93 -9.51 -20.00
N VAL A 469 4.02 -9.94 -19.11
CA VAL A 469 4.33 -10.81 -17.96
C VAL A 469 4.91 -12.16 -18.40
N HIS A 470 4.47 -12.66 -19.55
CA HIS A 470 4.87 -13.96 -20.09
C HIS A 470 5.86 -13.86 -21.24
N MET A 471 6.36 -12.66 -21.53
CA MET A 471 7.38 -12.46 -22.57
C MET A 471 8.75 -12.94 -22.07
N SER A 472 9.57 -13.41 -23.01
CA SER A 472 10.99 -13.63 -22.73
C SER A 472 11.65 -12.29 -22.40
N ARG A 473 12.71 -12.31 -21.56
CA ARG A 473 13.50 -11.10 -21.28
C ARG A 473 14.10 -10.50 -22.56
N PHE A 474 14.42 -11.35 -23.54
CA PHE A 474 14.95 -10.92 -24.83
C PHE A 474 13.97 -9.99 -25.57
N THR A 475 12.69 -10.31 -25.55
CA THR A 475 11.62 -9.50 -26.15
C THR A 475 11.20 -8.34 -25.25
N TYR A 476 11.08 -8.55 -23.94
CA TYR A 476 10.66 -7.52 -22.98
C TYR A 476 11.58 -6.28 -23.00
N TYR A 477 12.90 -6.50 -23.10
CA TYR A 477 13.89 -5.42 -23.20
C TYR A 477 14.20 -4.99 -24.65
N CYS A 478 13.42 -5.47 -25.63
CA CYS A 478 13.61 -5.20 -27.06
C CYS A 478 15.03 -5.54 -27.57
N LEU A 479 15.69 -6.54 -26.99
CA LEU A 479 17.07 -6.93 -27.37
C LEU A 479 17.12 -7.50 -28.78
N ASP A 480 16.07 -8.19 -29.22
CA ASP A 480 15.85 -8.61 -30.61
C ASP A 480 15.92 -7.43 -31.59
N THR A 481 15.23 -6.35 -31.26
CA THR A 481 15.11 -5.15 -32.08
C THR A 481 16.44 -4.40 -32.12
N TYR A 482 17.08 -4.22 -30.97
CA TYR A 482 18.41 -3.60 -30.91
C TYR A 482 19.46 -4.41 -31.65
N LEU A 483 19.39 -5.75 -31.61
CA LEU A 483 20.28 -6.62 -32.36
C LEU A 483 20.15 -6.39 -33.88
N VAL A 484 18.91 -6.34 -34.39
CA VAL A 484 18.65 -6.05 -35.81
C VAL A 484 19.18 -4.67 -36.20
N LEU A 485 18.85 -3.63 -35.42
CA LEU A 485 19.30 -2.26 -35.69
C LEU A 485 20.83 -2.14 -35.67
N SER A 486 21.48 -2.78 -34.70
CA SER A 486 22.95 -2.79 -34.60
C SER A 486 23.59 -3.50 -35.79
N SER A 487 23.01 -4.61 -36.23
CA SER A 487 23.50 -5.39 -37.37
C SER A 487 23.36 -4.61 -38.68
N VAL A 488 22.24 -3.91 -38.89
CA VAL A 488 22.05 -3.00 -40.04
C VAL A 488 23.09 -1.88 -40.02
N ALA A 489 23.30 -1.22 -38.87
CA ALA A 489 24.28 -0.16 -38.73
C ALA A 489 25.72 -0.65 -39.00
N THR A 490 26.09 -1.82 -38.47
CA THR A 490 27.41 -2.43 -38.71
C THR A 490 27.61 -2.77 -40.19
N LEU A 491 26.61 -3.35 -40.86
CA LEU A 491 26.68 -3.65 -42.30
C LEU A 491 26.80 -2.39 -43.14
N SER A 492 26.08 -1.31 -42.79
CA SER A 492 26.22 -0.02 -43.48
C SER A 492 27.63 0.57 -43.32
N ILE A 493 28.22 0.49 -42.13
CA ILE A 493 29.59 0.96 -41.89
C ILE A 493 30.60 0.11 -42.68
N LEU A 494 30.44 -1.22 -42.68
CA LEU A 494 31.32 -2.13 -43.41
C LEU A 494 31.25 -1.95 -44.94
N ASN A 495 30.08 -1.57 -45.49
CA ASN A 495 29.94 -1.27 -46.91
C ASN A 495 30.54 0.09 -47.32
N CYS A 496 30.79 0.98 -46.36
CA CYS A 496 31.40 2.29 -46.60
C CYS A 496 32.93 2.29 -46.44
N LEU A 497 33.48 1.28 -45.75
CA LEU A 497 34.93 1.03 -45.63
C LEU A 497 35.41 0.19 -46.82
#